data_AF-A0A2V8EWF1-F1
#
_entry.id   AF-A0A2V8EWF1-F1
#
_cell.length_a   1.000
_cell.length_b   1.000
_cell.length_c   1.000
_cell.angle_alpha   90.00
_cell.angle_beta   90.00
_cell.angle_gamma   90.00
#
_symmetry.space_group_name_H-M   'P 1'
#
loop_
_entity.id
_entity.type
_entity.pdbx_description
1 polymer ?
#
loop_
_entity_poly.entity_id
_entity_poly.type
_entity_poly.pdbx_seq_one_letter_code
_entity_poly.pdbx_strand_id
1 'polypeptide(L)'
;MGPGRDQSGKWHPYEDFRWSPEFAAFLAAVDRQSASAVDLILNGDTFELLQSTDGNCAGAAAGLGCTEVEALARLERVLRAHEADVKALGQFARRGSNRVVFVPGDHDAALLFPGVSRQVEQALAAPAGRVEVTASGYWSSADDQVYAEHGHQIGLSAHRFESWPSPFVRRGGREQLARPWGEAVIQELYNRYEPRYPVIDNVVASGIGVKYALAADPADIGDLAAPLVRYLLFTMSWQQFRMELDDGEVQPPTWDVAQVRAQGPSFLVSSLPDDDRLKPLAAKALADGRLAKSMEELGDDEIVAVCDYRAAMRRARRRFEPAVTQFQPRGPVVAECPRTTESRGAVFDYF
;
A
#
# COMPACT_ATOMS: atom_id res chain seq x y z
N MET A 1 12.71 3.15 5.23
CA MET A 1 14.09 2.84 5.68
C MET A 1 14.24 1.33 5.72
N GLY A 2 15.17 0.76 4.97
CA GLY A 2 15.28 -0.68 4.80
C GLY A 2 16.57 -1.28 5.36
N PRO A 3 17.13 -2.32 4.70
CA PRO A 3 18.32 -3.02 5.18
C PRO A 3 19.64 -2.25 4.98
N GLY A 4 19.62 -1.10 4.30
CA GLY A 4 20.77 -0.26 4.04
C GLY A 4 21.70 -0.82 2.97
N ARG A 5 22.99 -0.86 3.31
CA ARG A 5 24.06 -1.35 2.42
C ARG A 5 24.42 -2.80 2.76
N ASP A 6 24.72 -3.58 1.73
CA ASP A 6 25.23 -4.94 1.88
C ASP A 6 26.69 -4.96 2.39
N GLN A 7 27.23 -6.16 2.61
CA GLN A 7 28.61 -6.37 3.08
C GLN A 7 29.68 -5.82 2.11
N SER A 8 29.34 -5.60 0.84
CA SER A 8 30.22 -4.99 -0.15
C SER A 8 30.17 -3.45 -0.15
N GLY A 9 29.27 -2.87 0.66
CA GLY A 9 29.03 -1.43 0.73
C GLY A 9 28.09 -0.91 -0.35
N LYS A 10 27.49 -1.77 -1.17
CA LYS A 10 26.49 -1.37 -2.17
C LYS A 10 25.12 -1.27 -1.53
N TRP A 11 24.26 -0.41 -2.06
CA TRP A 11 22.86 -0.36 -1.62
C TRP A 11 22.19 -1.71 -1.89
N HIS A 12 21.49 -2.21 -0.88
CA HIS A 12 20.62 -3.36 -1.06
C HIS A 12 19.53 -3.00 -2.08
N PRO A 13 19.10 -3.93 -2.95
CA PRO A 13 18.02 -3.65 -3.91
C PRO A 13 16.72 -3.16 -3.27
N TYR A 14 16.45 -3.58 -2.04
CA TYR A 14 15.26 -3.22 -1.24
C TYR A 14 15.47 -1.99 -0.34
N GLU A 15 16.58 -1.27 -0.52
CA GLU A 15 16.80 -0.03 0.22
C GLU A 15 16.32 1.17 -0.59
N ASP A 16 15.25 1.81 -0.13
CA ASP A 16 14.72 3.02 -0.77
C ASP A 16 15.25 4.30 -0.16
N PHE A 17 15.58 4.30 1.13
CA PHE A 17 15.93 5.51 1.87
C PHE A 17 17.44 5.76 1.85
N ARG A 18 17.88 6.60 0.90
CA ARG A 18 19.30 6.81 0.60
C ARG A 18 19.82 8.23 0.89
N TRP A 19 19.02 9.07 1.54
CA TRP A 19 19.21 10.54 1.64
C TRP A 19 19.38 11.05 3.08
N SER A 20 20.20 10.37 3.89
CA SER A 20 20.39 10.75 5.29
C SER A 20 20.84 12.21 5.50
N PRO A 21 21.79 12.77 4.71
CA PRO A 21 22.17 14.18 4.85
C PRO A 21 21.03 15.16 4.58
N GLU A 22 20.25 14.93 3.52
CA GLU A 22 19.10 15.75 3.15
C GLU A 22 17.99 15.65 4.20
N PHE A 23 17.76 14.47 4.75
CA PHE A 23 16.79 14.26 5.81
C PHE A 23 17.17 15.01 7.09
N ALA A 24 18.43 14.93 7.52
CA ALA A 24 18.91 15.72 8.66
C ALA A 24 18.80 17.24 8.40
N ALA A 25 19.09 17.70 7.18
CA ALA A 25 18.92 19.10 6.79
C ALA A 25 17.45 19.54 6.80
N PHE A 26 16.53 18.67 6.35
CA PHE A 26 15.09 18.88 6.43
C PHE A 26 14.63 19.04 7.88
N LEU A 27 15.01 18.13 8.78
CA LEU A 27 14.66 18.21 10.20
C LEU A 27 15.17 19.51 10.85
N ALA A 28 16.40 19.92 10.53
CA ALA A 28 16.96 21.18 11.02
C ALA A 28 16.23 22.42 10.48
N ALA A 29 15.72 22.36 9.24
CA ALA A 29 14.91 23.43 8.67
C ALA A 29 13.54 23.52 9.34
N VAL A 30 12.88 22.39 9.56
CA VAL A 30 11.58 22.29 10.25
C VAL A 30 11.67 22.79 11.70
N ASP A 31 12.70 22.37 12.45
CA ASP A 31 12.95 22.82 13.84
C ASP A 31 13.07 24.36 13.91
N ARG A 32 13.84 24.95 12.98
CA ARG A 32 14.04 26.40 12.92
C ARG A 32 12.76 27.15 12.55
N GLN A 33 11.99 26.65 11.57
CA GLN A 33 10.76 27.30 11.10
C GLN A 33 9.63 27.25 12.13
N SER A 34 9.57 26.17 12.91
CA SER A 34 8.57 25.97 13.97
C SER A 34 8.96 26.55 15.32
N ALA A 35 10.15 27.16 15.45
CA ALA A 35 10.74 27.55 16.73
C ALA A 35 10.76 26.41 17.76
N SER A 36 11.08 25.20 17.29
CA SER A 36 11.09 23.96 18.07
C SER A 36 9.74 23.63 18.73
N ALA A 37 8.62 23.88 18.05
CA ALA A 37 7.29 23.55 18.54
C ALA A 37 6.40 22.93 17.45
N VAL A 38 6.74 21.72 17.00
CA VAL A 38 5.98 20.99 15.98
C VAL A 38 5.96 19.47 16.21
N ASP A 39 4.87 18.84 15.80
CA ASP A 39 4.74 17.39 15.73
C ASP A 39 5.14 16.92 14.32
N LEU A 40 6.25 16.21 14.20
CA LEU A 40 6.66 15.54 12.95
C LEU A 40 5.98 14.18 12.87
N ILE A 41 5.05 14.03 11.93
CA ILE A 41 4.34 12.77 11.69
C ILE A 41 5.04 12.00 10.56
N LEU A 42 5.57 10.82 10.87
CA LEU A 42 6.04 9.85 9.89
C LEU A 42 4.87 8.91 9.58
N ASN A 43 4.20 9.16 8.45
CA ASN A 43 2.87 8.64 8.15
C ASN A 43 2.87 7.28 7.42
N GLY A 44 3.30 6.24 8.14
CA GLY A 44 3.40 4.87 7.66
C GLY A 44 4.69 4.57 6.90
N ASP A 45 4.92 3.28 6.69
CA ASP A 45 6.01 2.69 5.89
C ASP A 45 7.38 3.34 6.14
N THR A 46 7.63 3.68 7.39
CA THR A 46 8.88 4.31 7.81
C THR A 46 10.00 3.28 7.80
N PHE A 47 9.70 2.05 8.19
CA PHE A 47 10.65 0.94 8.26
C PHE A 47 10.21 -0.22 7.36
N GLU A 48 11.08 -0.77 6.53
CA GLU A 48 10.76 -1.98 5.75
C GLU A 48 10.78 -3.20 6.69
N LEU A 49 9.61 -3.56 7.20
CA LEU A 49 9.42 -4.68 8.14
C LEU A 49 8.68 -5.86 7.51
N LEU A 50 8.30 -5.77 6.23
CA LEU A 50 7.48 -6.74 5.51
C LEU A 50 8.33 -7.64 4.60
N GLN A 51 9.11 -7.07 3.68
CA GLN A 51 10.05 -7.77 2.79
C GLN A 51 11.37 -8.09 3.49
N SER A 52 11.90 -9.29 3.27
CA SER A 52 13.22 -9.70 3.78
C SER A 52 13.80 -10.83 2.96
N THR A 53 15.10 -10.75 2.72
CA THR A 53 15.91 -11.80 2.11
C THR A 53 16.50 -12.79 3.13
N ASP A 54 16.42 -12.49 4.42
CA ASP A 54 17.11 -13.25 5.48
C ASP A 54 16.31 -14.47 5.97
N GLY A 55 15.20 -14.81 5.30
CA GLY A 55 14.36 -15.97 5.62
C GLY A 55 13.62 -15.91 6.96
N ASN A 56 13.79 -14.84 7.74
CA ASN A 56 12.95 -14.57 8.91
C ASN A 56 11.57 -14.11 8.48
N CYS A 57 10.49 -14.46 9.20
CA CYS A 57 9.13 -14.04 8.86
C CYS A 57 8.65 -14.49 7.45
N ALA A 58 9.26 -15.55 6.92
CA ALA A 58 8.70 -16.35 5.83
C ALA A 58 7.58 -17.24 6.38
N GLY A 59 6.50 -16.64 6.88
CA GLY A 59 5.37 -17.37 7.47
C GLY A 59 4.98 -18.57 6.61
N ALA A 60 4.95 -19.77 7.21
CA ALA A 60 4.81 -21.03 6.50
C ALA A 60 3.44 -21.24 5.80
N ALA A 61 2.53 -20.26 5.89
CA ALA A 61 1.20 -20.32 5.29
C ALA A 61 0.79 -18.94 4.73
N ALA A 62 0.03 -18.98 3.63
CA ALA A 62 -0.61 -17.78 3.06
C ALA A 62 -1.41 -17.03 4.13
N GLY A 63 -1.26 -15.70 4.17
CA GLY A 63 -1.97 -14.83 5.12
C GLY A 63 -1.29 -14.62 6.48
N LEU A 64 -0.10 -15.18 6.72
CA LEU A 64 0.67 -14.95 7.96
C LEU A 64 1.94 -14.13 7.71
N GLY A 65 2.13 -13.11 8.53
CA GLY A 65 3.33 -12.27 8.61
C GLY A 65 4.25 -12.69 9.76
N CYS A 66 4.99 -11.72 10.31
CA CYS A 66 6.02 -11.95 11.31
C CYS A 66 5.43 -12.24 12.69
N THR A 67 6.11 -13.06 13.50
CA THR A 67 6.01 -12.95 14.96
C THR A 67 6.68 -11.67 15.46
N GLU A 68 6.32 -11.21 16.66
CA GLU A 68 6.96 -10.04 17.29
C GLU A 68 8.49 -10.18 17.37
N VAL A 69 9.00 -11.38 17.71
CA VAL A 69 10.45 -11.65 17.80
C VAL A 69 11.14 -11.49 16.45
N GLU A 70 10.51 -11.93 15.37
CA GLU A 70 11.07 -11.79 14.02
C GLU A 70 11.03 -10.33 13.54
N ALA A 71 9.92 -9.63 13.82
CA ALA A 71 9.79 -8.21 13.53
C ALA A 71 10.82 -7.36 14.29
N LEU A 72 11.06 -7.64 15.56
CA LEU A 72 12.11 -7.01 16.37
C LEU A 72 13.50 -7.21 15.75
N ALA A 73 13.83 -8.45 15.37
CA ALA A 73 15.12 -8.73 14.73
C ALA A 73 15.28 -8.00 13.37
N ARG A 74 14.19 -7.76 12.64
CA ARG A 74 14.19 -6.93 11.43
C ARG A 74 14.38 -5.46 11.76
N LEU A 75 13.59 -4.91 12.67
CA LEU A 75 13.69 -3.52 13.10
C LEU A 75 15.11 -3.19 13.58
N GLU A 76 15.72 -4.05 14.38
CA GLU A 76 17.10 -3.84 14.84
C GLU A 76 18.12 -3.75 13.70
N ARG A 77 17.95 -4.50 12.60
CA ARG A 77 18.82 -4.36 11.42
C ARG A 77 18.59 -3.02 10.74
N VAL A 78 17.34 -2.62 10.55
CA VAL A 78 16.96 -1.33 9.94
C VAL A 78 17.51 -0.17 10.78
N LEU A 79 17.31 -0.18 12.10
CA LEU A 79 17.81 0.86 13.01
C LEU A 79 19.34 0.97 12.97
N ARG A 80 20.07 -0.16 12.86
CA ARG A 80 21.53 -0.15 12.70
C ARG A 80 21.96 0.39 11.34
N ALA A 81 21.27 0.02 10.27
CA ALA A 81 21.54 0.52 8.92
C ALA A 81 21.31 2.05 8.81
N HIS A 82 20.38 2.58 9.59
CA HIS A 82 19.95 3.98 9.57
C HIS A 82 20.26 4.75 10.86
N GLU A 83 21.35 4.40 11.55
CA GLU A 83 21.72 5.01 12.84
C GLU A 83 21.78 6.55 12.76
N ALA A 84 22.29 7.10 11.65
CA ALA A 84 22.37 8.54 11.43
C ALA A 84 20.99 9.21 11.40
N ASP A 85 20.01 8.58 10.75
CA ASP A 85 18.65 9.08 10.60
C ASP A 85 17.87 9.00 11.92
N VAL A 86 18.00 7.85 12.62
CA VAL A 86 17.42 7.65 13.95
C VAL A 86 17.98 8.66 14.95
N LYS A 87 19.28 8.92 14.90
CA LYS A 87 19.93 9.94 15.74
C LYS A 87 19.42 11.34 15.42
N ALA A 88 19.24 11.68 14.14
CA ALA A 88 18.72 12.98 13.72
C ALA A 88 17.28 13.21 14.22
N LEU A 89 16.42 12.19 14.11
CA LEU A 89 15.05 12.21 14.67
C LEU A 89 15.07 12.38 16.20
N GLY A 90 15.92 11.62 16.90
CA GLY A 90 16.08 11.76 18.35
C GLY A 90 16.58 13.14 18.77
N GLN A 91 17.50 13.74 18.00
CA GLN A 91 17.94 15.12 18.23
C GLN A 91 16.82 16.12 18.01
N PHE A 92 16.04 15.97 16.94
CA PHE A 92 14.88 16.81 16.65
C PHE A 92 13.84 16.78 17.79
N ALA A 93 13.48 15.59 18.28
CA ALA A 93 12.53 15.39 19.37
C ALA A 93 12.97 16.01 20.72
N ARG A 94 14.28 16.22 20.92
CA ARG A 94 14.83 16.85 22.14
C ARG A 94 14.75 18.38 22.12
N ARG A 95 14.44 19.01 20.99
CA ARG A 95 14.41 20.47 20.85
C ARG A 95 13.05 21.02 21.27
N GLY A 96 13.05 22.08 22.09
CA GLY A 96 11.84 22.79 22.50
C GLY A 96 10.70 21.87 22.92
N SER A 97 9.54 21.98 22.30
CA SER A 97 8.37 21.10 22.39
C SER A 97 8.17 20.16 21.18
N ASN A 98 9.17 19.99 20.31
CA ASN A 98 9.06 19.07 19.16
C ASN A 98 8.72 17.64 19.60
N ARG A 99 7.91 16.98 18.78
CA ARG A 99 7.59 15.54 18.89
C ARG A 99 7.85 14.84 17.57
N VAL A 100 8.16 13.54 17.64
CA VAL A 100 8.19 12.63 16.50
C VAL A 100 7.13 11.57 16.73
N VAL A 101 6.20 11.45 15.80
CA VAL A 101 5.10 10.50 15.87
C VAL A 101 5.20 9.56 14.68
N PHE A 102 5.21 8.25 14.94
CA PHE A 102 5.13 7.22 13.93
C PHE A 102 3.68 6.74 13.84
N VAL A 103 3.08 6.90 12.67
CA VAL A 103 1.81 6.25 12.33
C VAL A 103 2.15 4.96 11.59
N PRO A 104 1.72 3.78 12.05
CA PRO A 104 1.96 2.53 11.32
C PRO A 104 1.23 2.50 9.97
N GLY A 105 1.92 2.05 8.92
CA GLY A 105 1.41 1.71 7.59
C GLY A 105 1.30 0.19 7.41
N ASP A 106 1.10 -0.27 6.18
CA ASP A 106 0.97 -1.69 5.89
C ASP A 106 2.30 -2.43 5.78
N HIS A 107 3.39 -1.76 5.36
CA HIS A 107 4.72 -2.37 5.33
C HIS A 107 5.39 -2.42 6.72
N ASP A 108 4.96 -1.55 7.64
CA ASP A 108 5.48 -1.48 9.01
C ASP A 108 4.42 -1.69 10.09
N ALA A 109 3.30 -2.34 9.76
CA ALA A 109 2.23 -2.73 10.70
C ALA A 109 2.74 -3.48 11.95
N ALA A 110 3.91 -4.12 11.86
CA ALA A 110 4.59 -4.72 13.00
C ALA A 110 4.96 -3.73 14.12
N LEU A 111 4.99 -2.42 13.86
CA LEU A 111 5.11 -1.36 14.86
C LEU A 111 4.02 -1.43 15.95
N LEU A 112 2.86 -2.03 15.63
CA LEU A 112 1.76 -2.22 16.57
C LEU A 112 2.04 -3.30 17.62
N PHE A 113 3.10 -4.11 17.45
CA PHE A 113 3.58 -4.96 18.53
C PHE A 113 4.16 -4.09 19.66
N PRO A 114 3.78 -4.31 20.94
CA PRO A 114 4.28 -3.49 22.05
C PRO A 114 5.80 -3.50 22.20
N GLY A 115 6.48 -4.60 21.91
CA GLY A 115 7.94 -4.69 21.94
C GLY A 115 8.60 -3.89 20.81
N VAL A 116 8.03 -3.93 19.62
CA VAL A 116 8.57 -3.23 18.44
C VAL A 116 8.44 -1.72 18.62
N SER A 117 7.27 -1.21 19.03
CA SER A 117 7.06 0.21 19.34
C SER A 117 8.03 0.72 20.42
N ARG A 118 8.15 0.00 21.54
CA ARG A 118 9.12 0.35 22.61
C ARG A 118 10.55 0.41 22.09
N GLN A 119 10.94 -0.49 21.19
CA GLN A 119 12.29 -0.50 20.62
C GLN A 119 12.55 0.75 19.76
N VAL A 120 11.56 1.22 18.98
CA VAL A 120 11.65 2.48 18.22
C VAL A 120 11.82 3.67 19.16
N GLU A 121 10.94 3.79 20.16
CA GLU A 121 10.98 4.90 21.13
C GLU A 121 12.33 4.98 21.86
N GLN A 122 12.85 3.82 22.28
CA GLN A 122 14.15 3.72 22.94
C GLN A 122 15.31 4.09 22.00
N ALA A 123 15.26 3.69 20.73
CA ALA A 123 16.32 3.95 19.75
C ALA A 123 16.52 5.45 19.48
N LEU A 124 15.44 6.25 19.51
CA LEU A 124 15.53 7.71 19.37
C LEU A 124 16.14 8.38 20.61
N ALA A 125 16.11 7.71 21.77
CA ALA A 125 16.68 8.18 23.03
C ALA A 125 16.23 9.62 23.41
N ALA A 126 14.96 9.93 23.18
CA ALA A 126 14.36 11.21 23.53
C ALA A 126 13.68 11.14 24.92
N PRO A 127 13.43 12.29 25.58
CA PRO A 127 12.62 12.34 26.79
C PRO A 127 11.24 11.72 26.58
N ALA A 128 10.67 11.16 27.65
CA ALA A 128 9.33 10.59 27.63
C ALA A 128 8.29 11.59 27.08
N GLY A 129 7.38 11.09 26.25
CA GLY A 129 6.33 11.89 25.60
C GLY A 129 6.78 12.69 24.36
N ARG A 130 8.05 12.59 23.94
CA ARG A 130 8.55 13.24 22.71
C ARG A 130 8.58 12.34 21.49
N VAL A 131 8.52 11.03 21.69
CA VAL A 131 8.44 10.04 20.64
C VAL A 131 7.26 9.14 20.95
N GLU A 132 6.47 8.84 19.92
CA GLU A 132 5.28 8.01 20.04
C GLU A 132 5.12 7.15 18.80
N VAL A 133 4.78 5.87 19.00
CA VAL A 133 4.20 5.02 17.96
C VAL A 133 2.70 4.90 18.22
N THR A 134 1.88 5.33 17.26
CA THR A 134 0.43 5.41 17.47
C THR A 134 -0.23 4.03 17.38
N ALA A 135 -0.60 3.46 18.53
CA ALA A 135 -1.29 2.17 18.60
C ALA A 135 -2.70 2.20 17.99
N SER A 136 -3.27 3.39 17.78
CA SER A 136 -4.52 3.63 17.05
C SER A 136 -4.40 3.40 15.54
N GLY A 137 -3.17 3.37 14.98
CA GLY A 137 -2.94 3.30 13.54
C GLY A 137 -3.24 4.60 12.78
N TYR A 138 -3.46 5.70 13.51
CA TYR A 138 -3.65 7.05 12.99
C TYR A 138 -3.21 8.08 14.04
N TRP A 139 -3.01 9.33 13.61
CA TRP A 139 -2.78 10.48 14.47
C TRP A 139 -3.79 11.59 14.17
N SER A 140 -4.24 12.31 15.21
CA SER A 140 -4.98 13.56 15.07
C SER A 140 -4.33 14.68 15.86
N SER A 141 -4.41 15.91 15.34
CA SER A 141 -3.98 17.10 16.08
C SER A 141 -4.89 17.34 17.29
N ALA A 142 -4.38 18.03 18.30
CA ALA A 142 -5.12 18.27 19.55
C ALA A 142 -6.42 19.09 19.39
N ASP A 143 -6.55 19.80 18.26
CA ASP A 143 -7.74 20.56 17.86
C ASP A 143 -8.60 19.83 16.81
N ASP A 144 -8.27 18.58 16.50
CA ASP A 144 -8.93 17.71 15.52
C ASP A 144 -9.03 18.30 14.09
N GLN A 145 -8.18 19.27 13.75
CA GLN A 145 -8.15 19.87 12.41
C GLN A 145 -7.29 19.09 11.41
N VAL A 146 -6.35 18.29 11.90
CA VAL A 146 -5.48 17.46 11.08
C VAL A 146 -5.66 16.01 11.52
N TYR A 147 -5.96 15.15 10.54
CA TYR A 147 -6.00 13.71 10.70
C TYR A 147 -5.03 13.07 9.72
N ALA A 148 -4.23 12.13 10.20
CA ALA A 148 -3.23 11.41 9.41
C ALA A 148 -3.36 9.91 9.66
N GLU A 149 -3.67 9.17 8.60
CA GLU A 149 -3.48 7.73 8.52
C GLU A 149 -2.67 7.40 7.28
N HIS A 150 -2.06 6.21 7.24
CA HIS A 150 -1.27 5.79 6.09
C HIS A 150 -2.13 5.65 4.81
N GLY A 151 -3.39 5.24 4.97
CA GLY A 151 -4.38 5.19 3.89
C GLY A 151 -4.70 3.79 3.37
N HIS A 152 -4.00 2.74 3.80
CA HIS A 152 -4.26 1.34 3.40
C HIS A 152 -5.60 0.80 3.93
N GLN A 153 -6.25 1.50 4.87
CA GLN A 153 -7.58 1.18 5.39
C GLN A 153 -8.73 1.91 4.68
N ILE A 154 -8.42 2.87 3.79
CA ILE A 154 -9.42 3.69 3.10
C ILE A 154 -10.13 2.87 2.02
N GLY A 155 -11.41 2.59 2.25
CA GLY A 155 -12.24 1.82 1.33
C GLY A 155 -11.86 0.34 1.26
N LEU A 156 -12.20 -0.28 0.14
CA LEU A 156 -11.84 -1.67 -0.16
C LEU A 156 -10.49 -1.69 -0.89
N SER A 157 -9.46 -2.22 -0.22
CA SER A 157 -8.08 -2.26 -0.72
C SER A 157 -7.46 -3.64 -0.51
N ALA A 158 -6.58 -4.04 -1.42
CA ALA A 158 -5.79 -5.27 -1.33
C ALA A 158 -4.76 -5.26 -0.18
N HIS A 159 -4.39 -4.06 0.26
CA HIS A 159 -3.43 -3.78 1.33
C HIS A 159 -4.08 -3.66 2.71
N ARG A 160 -5.42 -3.75 2.77
CA ARG A 160 -6.18 -3.61 4.00
C ARG A 160 -5.96 -4.79 4.95
N PHE A 161 -5.72 -4.48 6.22
CA PHE A 161 -5.82 -5.45 7.32
C PHE A 161 -7.26 -5.58 7.82
N GLU A 162 -7.75 -6.81 8.00
CA GLU A 162 -9.11 -7.07 8.48
C GLU A 162 -9.36 -6.52 9.90
N SER A 163 -8.36 -6.60 10.78
CA SER A 163 -8.50 -6.27 12.21
C SER A 163 -7.71 -5.02 12.63
N TRP A 164 -7.52 -4.04 11.75
CA TRP A 164 -6.77 -2.81 12.10
C TRP A 164 -7.45 -2.01 13.22
N PRO A 165 -6.72 -1.44 14.19
CA PRO A 165 -5.25 -1.40 14.35
C PRO A 165 -4.68 -2.53 15.23
N SER A 166 -5.37 -3.67 15.34
CA SER A 166 -4.88 -4.88 15.98
C SER A 166 -4.70 -6.02 14.96
N PRO A 167 -3.77 -5.88 13.99
CA PRO A 167 -3.59 -6.78 12.85
C PRO A 167 -2.94 -8.12 13.23
N PHE A 168 -3.38 -8.75 14.32
CA PHE A 168 -2.76 -9.95 14.88
C PHE A 168 -3.67 -11.17 14.77
N VAL A 169 -3.07 -12.30 14.42
CA VAL A 169 -3.72 -13.61 14.37
C VAL A 169 -3.02 -14.54 15.36
N ARG A 170 -3.82 -15.25 16.16
CA ARG A 170 -3.30 -16.25 17.10
C ARG A 170 -3.38 -17.64 16.49
N ARG A 171 -2.23 -18.28 16.25
CA ARG A 171 -2.16 -19.64 15.69
C ARG A 171 -1.12 -20.48 16.43
N GLY A 172 -1.50 -21.69 16.86
CA GLY A 172 -0.59 -22.59 17.57
C GLY A 172 -0.02 -22.00 18.86
N GLY A 173 -0.80 -21.16 19.56
CA GLY A 173 -0.37 -20.49 20.80
C GLY A 173 0.56 -19.28 20.60
N ARG A 174 0.92 -18.95 19.36
CA ARG A 174 1.76 -17.78 19.02
C ARG A 174 0.91 -16.71 18.35
N GLU A 175 1.17 -15.46 18.72
CA GLU A 175 0.63 -14.29 18.05
C GLU A 175 1.55 -13.88 16.91
N GLN A 176 0.97 -13.58 15.75
CA GLN A 176 1.66 -13.20 14.52
C GLN A 176 0.89 -12.08 13.85
N LEU A 177 1.59 -11.27 13.08
CA LEU A 177 0.97 -10.30 12.19
C LEU A 177 0.12 -11.06 11.15
N ALA A 178 -1.09 -10.59 10.88
CA ALA A 178 -1.81 -10.97 9.67
C ALA A 178 -1.01 -10.49 8.45
N ARG A 179 -1.26 -11.08 7.28
CA ARG A 179 -0.76 -10.55 6.02
C ARG A 179 -1.95 -10.21 5.13
N PRO A 180 -2.09 -8.95 4.67
CA PRO A 180 -3.09 -8.62 3.65
C PRO A 180 -2.95 -9.54 2.45
N TRP A 181 -4.06 -9.90 1.83
CA TRP A 181 -4.04 -10.83 0.71
C TRP A 181 -3.28 -10.26 -0.50
N GLY A 182 -3.31 -8.93 -0.70
CA GLY A 182 -2.56 -8.25 -1.74
C GLY A 182 -1.06 -8.41 -1.55
N GLU A 183 -0.59 -8.26 -0.31
CA GLU A 183 0.82 -8.47 0.04
C GLU A 183 1.28 -9.91 -0.18
N ALA A 184 0.41 -10.89 0.08
CA ALA A 184 0.71 -12.29 -0.23
C ALA A 184 0.93 -12.53 -1.73
N VAL A 185 0.31 -11.73 -2.61
CA VAL A 185 0.44 -11.84 -4.06
C VAL A 185 1.66 -11.06 -4.58
N ILE A 186 1.79 -9.78 -4.19
CA ILE A 186 2.76 -8.88 -4.82
C ILE A 186 4.19 -9.09 -4.31
N GLN A 187 4.36 -9.48 -3.04
CA GLN A 187 5.67 -9.70 -2.44
C GLN A 187 6.50 -10.75 -3.18
N GLU A 188 5.87 -11.82 -3.69
CA GLU A 188 6.60 -12.82 -4.49
C GLU A 188 7.14 -12.22 -5.79
N LEU A 189 6.37 -11.37 -6.46
CA LEU A 189 6.77 -10.71 -7.70
C LEU A 189 7.88 -9.70 -7.43
N TYR A 190 7.75 -8.89 -6.38
CA TYR A 190 8.78 -7.94 -5.99
C TYR A 190 10.10 -8.63 -5.66
N ASN A 191 10.08 -9.66 -4.81
CA ASN A 191 11.27 -10.45 -4.50
C ASN A 191 11.96 -11.05 -5.75
N ARG A 192 11.17 -11.38 -6.78
CA ARG A 192 11.69 -11.92 -8.05
C ARG A 192 12.34 -10.84 -8.92
N TYR A 193 11.77 -9.64 -8.96
CA TYR A 193 12.12 -8.62 -9.95
C TYR A 193 12.98 -7.47 -9.40
N GLU A 194 12.84 -7.08 -8.14
CA GLU A 194 13.62 -6.00 -7.51
C GLU A 194 15.14 -6.15 -7.64
N PRO A 195 15.75 -7.36 -7.54
CA PRO A 195 17.18 -7.50 -7.76
C PRO A 195 17.65 -7.04 -9.14
N ARG A 196 16.76 -7.07 -10.14
CA ARG A 196 17.01 -6.61 -11.52
C ARG A 196 16.47 -5.21 -11.78
N TYR A 197 15.36 -4.84 -11.14
CA TYR A 197 14.66 -3.57 -11.28
C TYR A 197 14.44 -2.91 -9.90
N PRO A 198 15.47 -2.29 -9.29
CA PRO A 198 15.41 -1.79 -7.90
C PRO A 198 14.53 -0.55 -7.65
N VAL A 199 13.63 -0.22 -8.58
CA VAL A 199 12.68 0.92 -8.48
C VAL A 199 11.26 0.49 -8.89
N ILE A 200 11.01 -0.82 -8.94
CA ILE A 200 9.80 -1.43 -9.48
C ILE A 200 8.55 -1.15 -8.63
N ASP A 201 8.75 -0.96 -7.33
CA ASP A 201 7.79 -0.59 -6.31
C ASP A 201 7.73 0.94 -6.09
N ASN A 202 8.81 1.66 -6.42
CA ASN A 202 8.95 3.11 -6.29
C ASN A 202 8.31 3.94 -7.42
N VAL A 203 7.28 3.41 -8.09
CA VAL A 203 6.52 4.14 -9.12
C VAL A 203 5.23 4.68 -8.51
N VAL A 204 4.99 6.00 -8.67
CA VAL A 204 3.88 6.74 -8.03
C VAL A 204 2.52 6.03 -8.09
N ALA A 205 2.20 5.37 -9.20
CA ALA A 205 1.00 4.54 -9.31
C ALA A 205 1.36 3.08 -8.99
N SER A 206 0.82 2.58 -7.88
CA SER A 206 1.08 1.23 -7.38
C SER A 206 0.83 0.16 -8.47
N GLY A 207 1.74 -0.81 -8.53
CA GLY A 207 1.71 -1.89 -9.50
C GLY A 207 2.21 -1.54 -10.91
N ILE A 208 2.45 -0.27 -11.27
CA ILE A 208 2.95 0.10 -12.61
C ILE A 208 4.32 -0.52 -12.88
N GLY A 209 5.28 -0.47 -11.95
CA GLY A 209 6.59 -1.05 -12.21
C GLY A 209 6.52 -2.56 -12.48
N VAL A 210 5.65 -3.29 -11.78
CA VAL A 210 5.39 -4.73 -12.03
C VAL A 210 4.86 -4.96 -13.44
N LYS A 211 3.93 -4.11 -13.91
CA LYS A 211 3.44 -4.17 -15.30
C LYS A 211 4.56 -4.02 -16.33
N TYR A 212 5.51 -3.13 -16.06
CA TYR A 212 6.67 -2.91 -16.93
C TYR A 212 7.69 -4.04 -16.86
N ALA A 213 7.97 -4.57 -15.66
CA ALA A 213 8.86 -5.70 -15.47
C ALA A 213 8.36 -6.94 -16.22
N LEU A 214 7.07 -7.27 -16.09
CA LEU A 214 6.45 -8.40 -16.80
C LEU A 214 6.43 -8.22 -18.32
N ALA A 215 6.33 -6.97 -18.80
CA ALA A 215 6.40 -6.69 -20.23
C ALA A 215 7.83 -6.78 -20.78
N ALA A 216 8.84 -6.41 -19.99
CA ALA A 216 10.25 -6.43 -20.38
C ALA A 216 10.90 -7.80 -20.25
N ASP A 217 10.50 -8.56 -19.22
CA ASP A 217 10.98 -9.91 -18.91
C ASP A 217 9.78 -10.84 -18.68
N PRO A 218 9.12 -11.29 -19.77
CA PRO A 218 7.92 -12.13 -19.66
C PRO A 218 8.25 -13.48 -19.02
N ALA A 219 7.98 -13.61 -17.73
CA ALA A 219 8.00 -14.88 -17.03
C ALA A 219 6.62 -15.56 -17.12
N ASP A 220 6.60 -16.89 -17.14
CA ASP A 220 5.38 -17.60 -16.81
C ASP A 220 5.10 -17.40 -15.32
N ILE A 221 4.10 -16.56 -15.03
CA ILE A 221 3.64 -16.36 -13.65
C ILE A 221 2.61 -17.40 -13.23
N GLY A 222 2.28 -18.38 -14.09
CA GLY A 222 1.53 -19.58 -13.74
C GLY A 222 0.24 -19.28 -12.96
N ASP A 223 0.19 -19.80 -11.74
CA ASP A 223 -0.94 -19.67 -10.82
C ASP A 223 -1.10 -18.26 -10.23
N LEU A 224 -0.09 -17.39 -10.31
CA LEU A 224 -0.17 -15.99 -9.88
C LEU A 224 -0.91 -15.09 -10.87
N ALA A 225 -1.22 -15.55 -12.08
CA ALA A 225 -1.87 -14.71 -13.09
C ALA A 225 -3.23 -14.17 -12.62
N ALA A 226 -4.08 -15.04 -12.08
CA ALA A 226 -5.41 -14.65 -11.61
C ALA A 226 -5.37 -13.80 -10.33
N PRO A 227 -4.59 -14.15 -9.29
CA PRO A 227 -4.40 -13.30 -8.11
C PRO A 227 -3.80 -11.94 -8.45
N LEU A 228 -2.88 -11.84 -9.42
CA LEU A 228 -2.31 -10.57 -9.86
C LEU A 228 -3.34 -9.67 -10.54
N VAL A 229 -4.18 -10.24 -11.42
CA VAL A 229 -5.29 -9.49 -12.03
C VAL A 229 -6.24 -8.97 -10.96
N ARG A 230 -6.60 -9.80 -9.97
CA ARG A 230 -7.42 -9.38 -8.83
C ARG A 230 -6.73 -8.27 -8.05
N TYR A 231 -5.49 -8.48 -7.61
CA TYR A 231 -4.68 -7.51 -6.87
C TYR A 231 -4.76 -6.09 -7.47
N LEU A 232 -4.50 -5.97 -8.77
CA LEU A 232 -4.44 -4.67 -9.45
C LEU A 232 -5.78 -3.97 -9.64
N LEU A 233 -6.89 -4.71 -9.56
CA LEU A 233 -8.22 -4.11 -9.53
C LEU A 233 -8.58 -3.56 -8.14
N PHE A 234 -7.79 -3.90 -7.12
CA PHE A 234 -8.00 -3.53 -5.72
C PHE A 234 -6.81 -2.80 -5.09
N THR A 235 -5.83 -2.34 -5.88
CA THR A 235 -4.71 -1.54 -5.35
C THR A 235 -5.11 -0.12 -4.95
N MET A 236 -6.21 0.39 -5.49
CA MET A 236 -6.71 1.73 -5.22
C MET A 236 -8.24 1.70 -5.10
N SER A 237 -8.76 2.18 -3.98
CA SER A 237 -10.19 2.36 -3.78
C SER A 237 -10.71 3.64 -4.46
N TRP A 238 -12.04 3.76 -4.59
CA TRP A 238 -12.67 4.96 -5.13
C TRP A 238 -12.35 6.23 -4.32
N GLN A 239 -12.40 6.12 -2.99
CA GLN A 239 -12.10 7.21 -2.06
C GLN A 239 -10.65 7.67 -2.23
N GLN A 240 -9.71 6.73 -2.34
CA GLN A 240 -8.30 7.05 -2.62
C GLN A 240 -8.12 7.74 -3.97
N PHE A 241 -8.83 7.28 -5.02
CA PHE A 241 -8.82 7.94 -6.33
C PHE A 241 -9.27 9.40 -6.27
N ARG A 242 -10.31 9.67 -5.48
CA ARG A 242 -10.86 11.03 -5.31
C ARG A 242 -10.09 11.90 -4.32
N MET A 243 -9.20 11.29 -3.52
CA MET A 243 -8.53 11.94 -2.39
C MET A 243 -9.54 12.48 -1.36
N GLU A 244 -10.57 11.69 -1.07
CA GLU A 244 -11.61 12.02 -0.09
C GLU A 244 -11.56 11.02 1.07
N LEU A 245 -11.73 11.53 2.29
CA LEU A 245 -11.78 10.72 3.51
C LEU A 245 -13.21 10.29 3.87
N ASP A 246 -14.21 10.99 3.33
CA ASP A 246 -15.63 10.66 3.44
C ASP A 246 -16.18 10.21 2.06
N ASP A 247 -17.49 9.98 1.99
CA ASP A 247 -18.16 9.62 0.73
C ASP A 247 -18.21 10.78 -0.29
N GLY A 248 -17.70 11.95 0.09
CA GLY A 248 -17.72 13.17 -0.71
C GLY A 248 -19.12 13.73 -0.96
N GLU A 249 -19.20 14.75 -1.79
CA GLU A 249 -20.47 15.37 -2.21
C GLU A 249 -21.08 14.71 -3.46
N VAL A 250 -20.37 13.75 -4.07
CA VAL A 250 -20.77 13.14 -5.35
C VAL A 250 -21.57 11.88 -5.11
N GLN A 251 -22.83 11.92 -5.51
CA GLN A 251 -23.74 10.81 -5.35
C GLN A 251 -23.28 9.59 -6.18
N PRO A 252 -22.95 8.44 -5.55
CA PRO A 252 -22.58 7.24 -6.28
C PRO A 252 -23.78 6.63 -6.99
N PRO A 253 -23.62 6.11 -8.23
CA PRO A 253 -24.64 5.28 -8.85
C PRO A 253 -24.76 3.96 -8.10
N THR A 254 -25.87 3.24 -8.33
CA THR A 254 -26.02 1.87 -7.88
C THR A 254 -25.75 0.93 -9.05
N TRP A 255 -24.71 0.11 -8.94
CA TRP A 255 -24.35 -0.86 -9.97
C TRP A 255 -25.31 -2.06 -9.97
N ASP A 256 -25.68 -2.53 -11.17
CA ASP A 256 -26.46 -3.76 -11.35
C ASP A 256 -25.51 -4.97 -11.25
N VAL A 257 -25.29 -5.42 -10.02
CA VAL A 257 -24.39 -6.54 -9.69
C VAL A 257 -24.80 -7.83 -10.41
N ALA A 258 -26.10 -8.08 -10.56
CA ALA A 258 -26.60 -9.27 -11.25
C ALA A 258 -26.21 -9.26 -12.74
N GLN A 259 -26.34 -8.11 -13.41
CA GLN A 259 -25.91 -7.95 -14.79
C GLN A 259 -24.38 -8.02 -14.93
N VAL A 260 -23.61 -7.56 -13.95
CA VAL A 260 -22.15 -7.76 -13.92
C VAL A 260 -21.80 -9.25 -13.79
N ARG A 261 -22.41 -9.97 -12.85
CA ARG A 261 -22.19 -11.41 -12.66
C ARG A 261 -22.49 -12.22 -13.92
N ALA A 262 -23.51 -11.83 -14.69
CA ALA A 262 -23.86 -12.47 -15.96
C ALA A 262 -22.77 -12.35 -17.06
N GLN A 263 -21.84 -11.39 -16.96
CA GLN A 263 -20.70 -11.25 -17.87
C GLN A 263 -19.61 -12.29 -17.61
N GLY A 264 -19.62 -12.94 -16.43
CA GLY A 264 -18.65 -13.94 -16.04
C GLY A 264 -17.21 -13.40 -16.00
N PRO A 265 -16.20 -14.28 -16.12
CA PRO A 265 -14.79 -13.91 -15.93
C PRO A 265 -14.23 -12.91 -16.96
N SER A 266 -14.93 -12.73 -18.07
CA SER A 266 -14.59 -11.70 -19.07
C SER A 266 -14.67 -10.27 -18.51
N PHE A 267 -15.49 -10.07 -17.47
CA PHE A 267 -15.62 -8.82 -16.74
C PHE A 267 -14.26 -8.33 -16.23
N LEU A 268 -13.49 -9.19 -15.56
CA LEU A 268 -12.18 -8.86 -14.97
C LEU A 268 -11.19 -8.36 -16.03
N VAL A 269 -11.14 -9.03 -17.19
CA VAL A 269 -10.27 -8.63 -18.30
C VAL A 269 -10.74 -7.32 -18.92
N SER A 270 -12.05 -7.13 -19.07
CA SER A 270 -12.64 -5.90 -19.65
C SER A 270 -12.47 -4.68 -18.75
N SER A 271 -12.25 -4.85 -17.44
CA SER A 271 -12.01 -3.77 -16.49
C SER A 271 -10.64 -3.13 -16.66
N LEU A 272 -9.67 -3.87 -17.20
CA LEU A 272 -8.39 -3.32 -17.59
C LEU A 272 -8.51 -2.55 -18.92
N PRO A 273 -7.88 -1.38 -19.06
CA PRO A 273 -7.80 -0.73 -20.37
C PRO A 273 -7.09 -1.58 -21.43
N ASP A 274 -7.41 -1.35 -22.71
CA ASP A 274 -6.85 -2.15 -23.81
C ASP A 274 -5.34 -1.95 -24.03
N ASP A 275 -4.84 -0.77 -23.69
CA ASP A 275 -3.42 -0.41 -23.68
C ASP A 275 -2.73 -0.68 -22.32
N ASP A 276 -3.43 -1.31 -21.36
CA ASP A 276 -2.79 -1.79 -20.14
C ASP A 276 -1.82 -2.94 -20.47
N ARG A 277 -0.59 -2.86 -19.96
CA ARG A 277 0.46 -3.85 -20.23
C ARG A 277 0.12 -5.25 -19.71
N LEU A 278 -0.81 -5.39 -18.77
CA LEU A 278 -1.29 -6.69 -18.29
C LEU A 278 -2.50 -7.23 -19.04
N LYS A 279 -3.10 -6.45 -19.95
CA LYS A 279 -4.22 -6.91 -20.76
C LYS A 279 -3.93 -8.26 -21.46
N PRO A 280 -2.74 -8.49 -22.08
CA PRO A 280 -2.43 -9.79 -22.69
C PRO A 280 -2.36 -10.93 -21.67
N LEU A 281 -1.83 -10.66 -20.49
CA LEU A 281 -1.73 -11.63 -19.41
C LEU A 281 -3.11 -12.03 -18.87
N ALA A 282 -3.97 -11.04 -18.63
CA ALA A 282 -5.35 -11.26 -18.19
C ALA A 282 -6.16 -12.01 -19.24
N ALA A 283 -6.00 -11.67 -20.53
CA ALA A 283 -6.65 -12.38 -21.64
C ALA A 283 -6.20 -13.85 -21.74
N LYS A 284 -4.91 -14.13 -21.55
CA LYS A 284 -4.39 -15.50 -21.47
C LYS A 284 -4.96 -16.26 -20.27
N ALA A 285 -4.97 -15.65 -19.09
CA ALA A 285 -5.55 -16.26 -17.89
C ALA A 285 -7.05 -16.60 -18.06
N LEU A 286 -7.79 -15.76 -18.79
CA LEU A 286 -9.18 -16.03 -19.18
C LEU A 286 -9.27 -17.24 -20.12
N ALA A 287 -8.48 -17.27 -21.19
CA ALA A 287 -8.47 -18.35 -22.17
C ALA A 287 -8.08 -19.71 -21.54
N ASP A 288 -7.18 -19.68 -20.56
CA ASP A 288 -6.74 -20.85 -19.81
C ASP A 288 -7.72 -21.24 -18.67
N GLY A 289 -8.85 -20.53 -18.52
CA GLY A 289 -9.88 -20.82 -17.51
C GLY A 289 -9.53 -20.43 -16.07
N ARG A 290 -8.40 -19.74 -15.83
CA ARG A 290 -7.86 -19.44 -14.49
C ARG A 290 -8.64 -18.33 -13.76
N LEU A 291 -9.42 -17.53 -14.48
CA LEU A 291 -10.21 -16.43 -13.91
C LEU A 291 -11.61 -16.84 -13.44
N ALA A 292 -12.06 -18.07 -13.74
CA ALA A 292 -13.40 -18.55 -13.39
C ALA A 292 -13.66 -18.46 -11.89
N LYS A 293 -12.78 -19.10 -11.12
CA LYS A 293 -12.85 -19.11 -9.65
C LYS A 293 -12.73 -17.71 -9.06
N SER A 294 -11.81 -16.88 -9.58
CA SER A 294 -11.67 -15.50 -9.11
C SER A 294 -12.94 -14.68 -9.27
N MET A 295 -13.70 -14.87 -10.35
CA MET A 295 -14.98 -14.21 -10.55
C MET A 295 -16.08 -14.76 -9.62
N GLU A 296 -16.12 -16.08 -9.43
CA GLU A 296 -17.10 -16.74 -8.54
C GLU A 296 -16.92 -16.33 -7.07
N GLU A 297 -15.67 -16.15 -6.63
CA GLU A 297 -15.32 -15.78 -5.25
C GLU A 297 -15.45 -14.28 -4.96
N LEU A 298 -15.75 -13.43 -5.95
CA LEU A 298 -16.00 -12.02 -5.68
C LEU A 298 -17.33 -11.83 -4.95
N GLY A 299 -17.27 -11.17 -3.79
CA GLY A 299 -18.45 -10.64 -3.11
C GLY A 299 -19.14 -9.53 -3.90
N ASP A 300 -20.37 -9.20 -3.52
CA ASP A 300 -21.11 -8.10 -4.18
C ASP A 300 -20.39 -6.74 -3.98
N ASP A 301 -19.87 -6.49 -2.78
CA ASP A 301 -19.08 -5.27 -2.47
C ASP A 301 -17.80 -5.20 -3.29
N GLU A 302 -17.16 -6.34 -3.57
CA GLU A 302 -15.97 -6.41 -4.41
C GLU A 302 -16.30 -6.16 -5.88
N ILE A 303 -17.45 -6.63 -6.36
CA ILE A 303 -17.95 -6.27 -7.70
C ILE A 303 -18.24 -4.77 -7.80
N VAL A 304 -18.87 -4.19 -6.78
CA VAL A 304 -19.10 -2.74 -6.70
C VAL A 304 -17.77 -1.98 -6.76
N ALA A 305 -16.77 -2.38 -5.98
CA ALA A 305 -15.45 -1.75 -6.00
C ALA A 305 -14.75 -1.88 -7.38
N VAL A 306 -14.87 -3.01 -8.09
CA VAL A 306 -14.36 -3.12 -9.46
C VAL A 306 -15.12 -2.19 -10.42
N CYS A 307 -16.42 -1.98 -10.20
CA CYS A 307 -17.20 -1.03 -10.98
C CYS A 307 -16.79 0.43 -10.71
N ASP A 308 -16.51 0.78 -9.45
CA ASP A 308 -15.97 2.09 -9.10
C ASP A 308 -14.58 2.30 -9.69
N TYR A 309 -13.72 1.27 -9.68
CA TYR A 309 -12.44 1.29 -10.39
C TYR A 309 -12.62 1.59 -11.88
N ARG A 310 -13.60 0.97 -12.55
CA ARG A 310 -13.88 1.26 -13.98
C ARG A 310 -14.34 2.69 -14.19
N ALA A 311 -15.17 3.24 -13.30
CA ALA A 311 -15.58 4.64 -13.33
C ALA A 311 -14.36 5.57 -13.18
N ALA A 312 -13.48 5.28 -12.20
CA ALA A 312 -12.25 6.02 -11.96
C ALA A 312 -11.34 6.02 -13.19
N MET A 313 -11.07 4.83 -13.76
CA MET A 313 -10.27 4.69 -14.96
C MET A 313 -10.87 5.43 -16.16
N ARG A 314 -12.19 5.37 -16.33
CA ARG A 314 -12.88 6.10 -17.40
C ARG A 314 -12.75 7.61 -17.22
N ARG A 315 -12.91 8.12 -16.01
CA ARG A 315 -12.76 9.55 -15.68
C ARG A 315 -11.32 10.03 -15.86
N ALA A 316 -10.36 9.33 -15.27
CA ALA A 316 -8.93 9.65 -15.36
C ALA A 316 -8.45 9.71 -16.82
N ARG A 317 -8.94 8.81 -17.68
CA ARG A 317 -8.62 8.83 -19.12
C ARG A 317 -9.23 10.01 -19.86
N ARG A 318 -10.46 10.42 -19.52
CA ARG A 318 -11.14 11.56 -20.16
C ARG A 318 -10.51 12.90 -19.78
N ARG A 319 -10.10 13.03 -18.52
CA ARG A 319 -9.58 14.27 -17.95
C ARG A 319 -8.05 14.35 -17.91
N PHE A 320 -7.37 13.24 -18.24
CA PHE A 320 -5.94 13.06 -18.08
C PHE A 320 -5.50 13.38 -16.64
N GLU A 321 -5.91 12.54 -15.70
CA GLU A 321 -5.55 12.65 -14.28
C GLU A 321 -4.25 11.86 -14.02
N PRO A 322 -3.09 12.52 -13.84
CA PRO A 322 -1.78 11.85 -13.82
C PRO A 322 -1.58 10.90 -12.64
N ALA A 323 -2.34 11.09 -11.55
CA ALA A 323 -2.34 10.21 -10.38
C ALA A 323 -2.75 8.77 -10.73
N VAL A 324 -3.55 8.59 -11.79
CA VAL A 324 -4.03 7.27 -12.24
C VAL A 324 -3.50 6.92 -13.63
N THR A 325 -3.28 7.93 -14.48
CA THR A 325 -2.91 7.75 -15.88
C THR A 325 -1.64 8.56 -16.20
N GLN A 326 -0.47 7.95 -15.96
CA GLN A 326 0.83 8.60 -16.17
C GLN A 326 1.20 8.81 -17.65
N PHE A 327 0.63 8.00 -18.55
CA PHE A 327 0.88 8.07 -19.98
C PHE A 327 -0.41 8.42 -20.72
N GLN A 328 -0.31 9.14 -21.84
CA GLN A 328 -1.47 9.43 -22.66
C GLN A 328 -2.17 8.12 -23.08
N PRO A 329 -3.49 8.00 -22.85
CA PRO A 329 -4.26 6.81 -23.22
C PRO A 329 -4.16 6.54 -24.72
N ARG A 330 -3.92 5.27 -25.09
CA ARG A 330 -3.90 4.80 -26.47
C ARG A 330 -5.02 3.78 -26.69
N GLY A 331 -6.27 4.23 -26.62
CA GLY A 331 -7.41 3.33 -26.81
C GLY A 331 -8.72 3.93 -26.31
N PRO A 332 -9.83 3.20 -26.46
CA PRO A 332 -11.10 3.61 -25.88
C PRO A 332 -11.02 3.68 -24.35
N VAL A 333 -11.96 4.40 -23.76
CA VAL A 333 -12.16 4.36 -22.31
C VAL A 333 -12.75 3.01 -21.90
N VAL A 334 -12.43 2.57 -20.69
CA VAL A 334 -13.09 1.39 -20.09
C VAL A 334 -14.60 1.63 -20.06
N ALA A 335 -15.38 0.63 -20.44
CA ALA A 335 -16.82 0.74 -20.40
C ALA A 335 -17.31 0.87 -18.95
N GLU A 336 -18.35 1.65 -18.74
CA GLU A 336 -18.97 1.75 -17.43
C GLU A 336 -19.66 0.44 -17.04
N CYS A 337 -19.78 0.17 -15.74
CA CYS A 337 -20.66 -0.89 -15.28
C CYS A 337 -22.13 -0.58 -15.54
N PRO A 338 -22.98 -1.60 -15.71
CA PRO A 338 -24.41 -1.39 -15.79
C PRO A 338 -24.94 -0.77 -14.49
N ARG A 339 -25.81 0.24 -14.62
CA ARG A 339 -26.51 0.90 -13.52
C ARG A 339 -27.94 0.36 -13.38
N THR A 340 -28.43 0.30 -12.15
CA THR A 340 -29.87 0.11 -11.88
C THR A 340 -30.69 1.23 -12.51
N THR A 341 -31.99 1.02 -12.74
CA THR A 341 -32.82 2.01 -13.44
C THR A 341 -32.92 3.32 -12.68
N GLU A 342 -32.93 3.25 -11.34
CA GLU A 342 -33.07 4.36 -10.41
C GLU A 342 -31.82 5.25 -10.36
N SER A 343 -30.66 4.69 -10.73
CA SER A 343 -29.38 5.42 -10.77
C SER A 343 -28.95 5.84 -12.18
N ARG A 344 -29.89 5.83 -13.13
CA ARG A 344 -29.69 6.41 -14.46
C ARG A 344 -30.08 7.89 -14.44
N GLY A 345 -29.15 8.78 -14.75
CA GLY A 345 -29.43 10.22 -14.85
C GLY A 345 -28.21 11.11 -14.61
N ALA A 346 -28.34 12.38 -15.01
CA ALA A 346 -27.24 13.35 -15.01
C ALA A 346 -26.63 13.61 -13.63
N VAL A 347 -27.38 13.41 -12.55
CA VAL A 347 -26.88 13.57 -11.17
C VAL A 347 -25.75 12.58 -10.84
N PHE A 348 -25.75 11.41 -11.49
CA PHE A 348 -24.74 10.36 -11.31
C PHE A 348 -23.62 10.43 -12.36
N ASP A 349 -23.74 11.28 -13.38
CA ASP A 349 -22.76 11.34 -14.49
C ASP A 349 -21.44 12.02 -14.10
N TYR A 350 -21.41 12.67 -12.94
CA TYR A 350 -20.20 13.25 -12.37
C TYR A 350 -19.35 12.25 -11.57
N PHE A 351 -19.95 11.12 -11.17
CA PHE A 351 -19.21 9.95 -10.71
C PHE A 351 -18.36 9.44 -11.88
#